data_AF-A0A151TZV2-F1
#
_entry.id   AF-A0A151TZV2-F1
#
_cell.length_a   1.000
_cell.length_b   1.000
_cell.length_c   1.000
_cell.angle_alpha   90.00
_cell.angle_beta   90.00
_cell.angle_gamma   90.00
#
_symmetry.space_group_name_H-M   'P 1'
#
loop_
_entity.id
_entity.type
_entity.pdbx_description
1 polymer ?
#
loop_
_entity_poly.entity_id
_entity_poly.type
_entity_poly.pdbx_seq_one_letter_code
_entity_poly.pdbx_strand_id
1 'polypeptide(L)'
;MKRIFRPFLDKFVVVFIDDILIYSRIPEEHGEHLRLVLEILKAKQLYAKLSKCEFWLDEVKFLGHVISAEGIVVDPAKVESVLQ
;
A
#
# COMPACT_ATOMS: atom_id res chain seq x y z
N MET A 1 9.69 5.67 8.38
CA MET A 1 8.48 4.83 8.49
C MET A 1 8.73 3.33 8.72
N LYS A 2 9.71 2.67 8.10
CA LYS A 2 9.88 1.20 8.26
C LYS A 2 9.96 0.68 9.72
N ARG A 3 10.56 1.42 10.66
CA ARG A 3 10.69 0.99 12.07
C ARG A 3 9.34 0.87 12.81
N ILE A 4 8.36 1.71 12.50
CA ILE A 4 7.05 1.71 13.17
C ILE A 4 6.14 0.57 12.69
N PHE A 5 6.33 0.12 11.45
CA PHE A 5 5.56 -0.98 10.85
C PHE A 5 6.26 -2.33 10.93
N ARG A 6 7.44 -2.45 11.58
CA ARG A 6 8.22 -3.71 11.68
C ARG A 6 7.39 -4.96 12.02
N PRO A 7 6.41 -4.92 12.94
CA PRO A 7 5.60 -6.11 13.24
C PRO A 7 4.72 -6.59 12.07
N PHE A 8 4.44 -5.73 11.09
CA PHE A 8 3.49 -5.89 9.99
C PHE A 8 4.13 -5.88 8.60
N LEU A 9 5.41 -5.45 8.52
CA LEU A 9 6.20 -5.49 7.29
C LEU A 9 6.22 -6.92 6.72
N ASP A 10 6.04 -7.01 5.41
CA ASP A 10 6.04 -8.26 4.61
C ASP A 10 4.95 -9.28 5.03
N LYS A 11 4.04 -8.92 5.94
CA LYS A 11 2.84 -9.69 6.29
C LYS A 11 1.62 -9.16 5.55
N PHE A 12 1.32 -7.88 5.76
CA PHE A 12 0.20 -7.18 5.11
C PHE A 12 0.51 -5.71 4.81
N VAL A 13 1.73 -5.24 5.12
CA VAL A 13 2.17 -3.86 4.86
C VAL A 13 3.48 -3.88 4.08
N VAL A 14 3.54 -3.12 2.99
CA VAL A 14 4.79 -2.71 2.34
C VAL A 14 4.96 -1.21 2.53
N VAL A 15 6.17 -0.77 2.89
CA VAL A 15 6.48 0.65 3.09
C VAL A 15 7.64 1.05 2.20
N PHE A 16 7.41 2.04 1.34
CA PHE A 16 8.44 2.63 0.51
C PHE A 16 8.48 4.15 0.69
N ILE A 17 9.51 4.63 1.41
CA ILE A 17 9.69 6.04 1.78
C ILE A 17 8.43 6.56 2.49
N ASP A 18 7.55 7.23 1.73
CA ASP A 18 6.32 7.87 2.20
C ASP A 18 5.04 7.10 1.82
N ASP A 19 5.14 6.12 0.91
CA ASP A 19 4.00 5.33 0.46
C ASP A 19 3.86 4.05 1.30
N ILE A 20 2.61 3.76 1.69
CA ILE A 20 2.23 2.58 2.46
C ILE A 20 1.21 1.80 1.64
N LEU A 21 1.57 0.59 1.26
CA LEU A 21 0.67 -0.38 0.66
C LEU A 21 0.15 -1.32 1.74
N ILE A 22 -1.16 -1.51 1.78
CA ILE A 22 -1.83 -2.46 2.67
C ILE A 22 -2.53 -3.49 1.77
N TYR A 23 -2.28 -4.77 1.99
CA TYR A 23 -2.88 -5.85 1.20
C TYR A 23 -3.43 -6.93 2.12
N SER A 24 -4.47 -7.64 1.70
CA SER A 24 -5.18 -8.63 2.53
C SER A 24 -5.88 -9.65 1.64
N ARG A 25 -6.25 -10.80 2.20
CA ARG A 25 -6.87 -11.88 1.41
C ARG A 25 -8.38 -11.70 1.24
N ILE A 26 -9.03 -11.16 2.27
CA ILE A 26 -10.48 -10.93 2.31
C ILE A 26 -10.79 -9.51 2.83
N PRO A 27 -11.95 -8.93 2.47
CA PRO A 27 -12.33 -7.57 2.89
C PRO A 27 -12.36 -7.36 4.40
N GLU A 28 -12.78 -8.37 5.17
CA GLU A 28 -12.87 -8.32 6.63
C GLU A 28 -11.49 -8.15 7.26
N GLU A 29 -10.50 -8.92 6.81
CA GLU A 29 -9.10 -8.77 7.22
C GLU A 29 -8.55 -7.40 6.81
N HIS A 30 -8.92 -6.93 5.61
CA HIS A 30 -8.46 -5.64 5.11
C HIS A 30 -8.93 -4.48 6.00
N GLY A 31 -10.16 -4.52 6.49
CA GLY A 31 -10.69 -3.54 7.44
C GLY A 31 -9.89 -3.48 8.73
N GLU A 32 -9.52 -4.63 9.28
CA GLU A 32 -8.71 -4.71 10.50
C GLU A 32 -7.25 -4.27 10.27
N HIS A 33 -6.63 -4.68 9.16
CA HIS A 33 -5.30 -4.22 8.79
C HIS A 33 -5.25 -2.70 8.58
N LEU A 34 -6.25 -2.13 7.90
CA LEU A 34 -6.38 -0.69 7.70
C LEU A 34 -6.51 0.04 9.04
N ARG A 35 -7.38 -0.44 9.93
CA ARG A 35 -7.53 0.11 11.28
C ARG A 35 -6.20 0.11 12.04
N LEU A 36 -5.46 -1.00 12.05
CA LEU A 36 -4.17 -1.11 12.73
C LEU A 36 -3.15 -0.09 12.19
N VAL A 37 -3.06 0.04 10.86
CA VAL A 37 -2.12 0.99 10.23
C VAL A 37 -2.48 2.43 10.60
N LEU A 38 -3.76 2.80 10.51
CA LEU A 38 -4.23 4.15 10.85
C LEU A 38 -4.00 4.49 12.33
N GLU A 39 -4.22 3.55 13.25
CA GLU A 39 -3.94 3.74 14.67
C GLU A 39 -2.45 3.96 14.94
N ILE A 40 -1.56 3.25 14.25
CA ILE A 40 -0.11 3.46 14.36
C ILE A 40 0.28 4.85 13.83
N LEU A 41 -0.27 5.27 12.69
CA LEU A 41 -0.02 6.61 12.14
C LEU A 41 -0.46 7.68 13.14
N LYS A 42 -1.67 7.56 13.69
CA LYS A 42 -2.21 8.46 14.70
C LYS A 42 -1.34 8.51 15.97
N ALA A 43 -0.94 7.36 16.50
CA ALA A 43 -0.09 7.27 17.70
C ALA A 43 1.31 7.85 17.49
N LYS A 44 1.79 7.92 16.24
CA LYS A 44 3.08 8.52 15.87
C LYS A 44 2.95 9.94 15.31
N GLN A 45 1.75 10.52 15.33
CA GLN A 45 1.44 11.85 14.78
C GLN A 45 1.89 11.98 13.31
N LEU A 46 1.72 10.91 12.54
CA LEU A 46 1.93 10.89 11.09
C LEU A 46 0.57 11.00 10.41
N TYR A 47 0.49 11.84 9.38
CA TYR A 47 -0.76 12.15 8.71
C TYR A 47 -0.64 11.84 7.22
N ALA A 48 -1.54 11.02 6.71
CA ALA A 48 -1.65 10.76 5.29
C ALA A 48 -2.51 11.85 4.63
N LYS A 49 -2.14 12.27 3.42
CA LYS A 49 -2.95 13.21 2.64
C LYS A 49 -4.09 12.43 1.98
N LEU A 50 -5.32 12.57 2.49
CA LEU A 50 -6.50 11.83 2.01
C LEU A 50 -6.68 11.91 0.49
N SER A 51 -6.40 13.06 -0.13
CA SER A 51 -6.51 13.26 -1.59
C SER A 51 -5.50 12.45 -2.43
N LYS A 52 -4.55 11.77 -1.79
CA LYS A 52 -3.55 10.89 -2.42
C LYS A 52 -3.70 9.44 -1.96
N CYS A 53 -4.68 9.15 -1.10
CA CYS A 53 -4.90 7.80 -0.59
C CYS A 53 -6.00 7.12 -1.41
N GLU A 54 -5.75 5.86 -1.73
CA GLU A 54 -6.69 4.98 -2.39
C GLU A 54 -7.03 3.85 -1.42
N PHE A 55 -8.32 3.51 -1.30
CA PHE A 55 -8.80 2.52 -0.33
C PHE A 55 -9.77 1.56 -1.00
N TRP A 56 -9.82 0.32 -0.50
CA TRP A 56 -10.78 -0.71 -0.93
C TRP A 56 -10.77 -0.97 -2.44
N LEU A 57 -9.57 -1.06 -3.02
CA LEU A 57 -9.39 -1.39 -4.42
C LEU A 57 -8.96 -2.85 -4.58
N ASP A 58 -9.49 -3.50 -5.61
CA ASP A 58 -9.07 -4.85 -6.03
C ASP A 58 -7.72 -4.82 -6.77
N GLU A 59 -7.37 -3.66 -7.34
CA GLU A 59 -6.11 -3.39 -8.04
C GLU A 59 -5.57 -2.02 -7.63
N VAL A 60 -4.26 -1.92 -7.37
CA VAL A 60 -3.60 -0.65 -7.03
C VAL A 60 -2.28 -0.48 -7.76
N LYS A 61 -2.01 0.76 -8.17
CA LYS A 61 -0.72 1.16 -8.73
C LYS A 61 0.24 1.54 -7.62
N PHE A 62 1.36 0.84 -7.53
CA PHE A 62 2.38 1.07 -6.51
C PHE A 62 3.79 1.00 -7.11
N LEU A 63 4.54 2.10 -7.05
CA LEU A 63 5.93 2.20 -7.54
C LEU A 63 6.13 1.80 -9.02
N GLY A 64 5.10 2.01 -9.84
CA GLY A 64 5.11 1.62 -11.26
C GLY A 64 4.90 0.12 -11.48
N HIS A 65 4.32 -0.55 -10.49
CA HIS A 65 3.74 -1.87 -10.62
C HIS A 65 2.23 -1.77 -10.41
N VAL A 66 1.50 -2.66 -11.05
CA VAL A 66 0.10 -2.94 -10.82
C VAL A 66 0.02 -4.17 -9.91
N ILE A 67 -0.67 -4.06 -8.80
CA ILE A 67 -0.82 -5.12 -7.80
C ILE A 67 -2.29 -5.49 -7.72
N SER A 68 -2.61 -6.76 -7.98
CA SER A 68 -3.97 -7.31 -7.90
C SER A 68 -3.96 -8.71 -7.28
N ALA A 69 -5.14 -9.33 -7.19
CA ALA A 69 -5.29 -10.71 -6.73
C ALA A 69 -4.57 -11.73 -7.63
N GLU A 70 -4.42 -11.42 -8.92
CA GLU A 70 -3.76 -12.26 -9.94
C GLU A 70 -2.23 -12.19 -9.87
N GLY A 71 -1.68 -11.19 -9.18
CA GLY A 71 -0.24 -11.04 -8.98
C GLY A 71 0.24 -9.61 -9.20
N ILE A 72 1.53 -9.49 -9.55
CA ILE A 72 2.21 -8.21 -9.75
C ILE A 72 2.59 -8.09 -11.22
N VAL A 73 2.10 -7.06 -11.89
CA VAL A 73 2.43 -6.73 -13.28
C VAL A 73 3.17 -5.39 -13.32
N VAL A 74 4.07 -5.18 -14.28
CA VAL A 74 4.69 -3.87 -14.48
C VAL A 74 3.64 -2.92 -15.05
N ASP A 75 3.53 -1.69 -14.54
CA ASP A 75 2.61 -0.70 -15.09
C ASP A 75 2.97 -0.42 -16.56
N PRO A 76 2.04 -0.64 -17.52
CA PRO A 76 2.29 -0.39 -18.93
C PRO A 76 2.86 1.00 -19.23
N ALA A 77 2.46 2.02 -18.46
CA ALA A 77 2.95 3.39 -18.63
C ALA A 77 4.47 3.53 -18.35
N LYS A 78 5.01 2.69 -17.45
CA LYS A 78 6.45 2.66 -17.15
C LYS A 78 7.23 1.98 -18.27
N VAL A 79 6.65 0.99 -18.94
CA VAL A 79 7.26 0.32 -20.10
C VAL A 79 7.34 1.27 -21.28
N GLU A 80 6.26 2.01 -21.55
CA GLU A 80 6.20 2.99 -22.65
C GLU A 80 7.24 4.11 -22.49
N SER A 81 7.48 4.56 -21.24
CA SER A 81 8.48 5.57 -20.91
C SER A 81 9.94 5.16 -21.22
N VAL A 82 10.22 3.85 -21.38
CA VAL A 82 11.57 3.32 -21.68
C VAL A 82 11.76 3.05 -23.19
N LEU A 83 10.66 2.94 -23.95
CA LEU A 83 10.69 2.69 -25.39
C LEU A 83 10.76 3.98 -26.23
N GLN A 84 10.67 5.15 -25.60
CA GLN A 84 10.98 6.46 -26.20
C GLN A 84 12.43 6.85 -25.98
#